data_AF-A0A3D2IIY7-F1
#
_entry.id   AF-A0A3D2IIY7-F1
#
_cell.length_a   1.000
_cell.length_b   1.000
_cell.length_c   1.000
_cell.angle_alpha   90.00
_cell.angle_beta   90.00
_cell.angle_gamma   90.00
#
_symmetry.space_group_name_H-M   'P 1'
#
loop_
_entity.id
_entity.type
_entity.pdbx_description
1 polymer ?
#
loop_
_entity_poly.entity_id
_entity_poly.type
_entity_poly.pdbx_seq_one_letter_code
_entity_poly.pdbx_strand_id
1 'polypeptide(L)'
;MQEYGYESFGFGYPIVVFSPQEAPDKVIKAPLFIWHLTIEKVLNKTNTWKISRTKDHEIEFNNLLRSYIGQLSNTKIEGFSEEELIDGVLDLDELLTNAVKFVKNFDRTEQVQFKNLYKAEFEKGIVPIPSKKKCEESATGIPHIYWGGVFGRYHQRNEAIRQELNDQMSNVLDSANDDVVKEFKDLMHAETAALSDPSQIGILNYLKDNKHLIIQGPPGTGKSESITGIIINALEHGKKCLVVC
;
A
#
# COMPACT_ATOMS: atom_id res chain seq x y z
N MET A 1 7.84 9.56 22.25
CA MET A 1 7.36 10.36 21.10
C MET A 1 7.91 9.65 19.89
N GLN A 2 7.12 8.81 19.22
CA GLN A 2 7.59 7.99 18.09
C GLN A 2 7.47 8.83 16.82
N GLU A 3 8.60 9.29 16.30
CA GLU A 3 8.71 9.85 14.96
C GLU A 3 8.56 8.70 13.95
N TYR A 4 7.38 8.59 13.34
CA TYR A 4 7.22 7.81 12.13
C TYR A 4 7.86 8.62 11.00
N GLY A 5 9.04 8.21 10.54
CA GLY A 5 9.78 8.83 9.43
C GLY A 5 9.13 8.65 8.04
N TYR A 6 7.80 8.67 7.96
CA TYR A 6 7.04 8.65 6.71
C TYR A 6 5.83 9.57 6.85
N GLU A 7 5.67 10.50 5.90
CA GLU A 7 4.54 11.42 5.85
C GLU A 7 3.24 10.65 5.55
N SER A 8 2.58 10.14 6.60
CA SER A 8 1.30 9.43 6.46
C SER A 8 0.15 10.35 6.05
N PHE A 9 0.36 11.67 5.95
CA PHE A 9 -0.72 12.59 5.63
C PHE A 9 -0.94 12.63 4.12
N GLY A 10 -2.20 12.59 3.72
CA GLY A 10 -2.54 12.65 2.30
C GLY A 10 -3.96 13.08 2.05
N PHE A 11 -4.27 13.24 0.78
CA PHE A 11 -5.58 13.55 0.25
C PHE A 11 -6.05 12.39 -0.64
N GLY A 12 -7.12 11.72 -0.23
CA GLY A 12 -7.72 10.63 -0.99
C GLY A 12 -8.80 11.15 -1.93
N TYR A 13 -8.71 10.84 -3.23
CA TYR A 13 -9.63 11.33 -4.27
C TYR A 13 -9.60 10.45 -5.54
N PRO A 14 -10.63 10.47 -6.38
CA PRO A 14 -12.03 10.67 -6.01
C PRO A 14 -12.51 9.53 -5.10
N ILE A 15 -13.65 9.69 -4.44
CA ILE A 15 -14.24 8.62 -3.62
C ILE A 15 -15.07 7.69 -4.50
N VAL A 16 -14.79 6.39 -4.45
CA VAL A 16 -15.61 5.35 -5.04
C VAL A 16 -16.55 4.73 -4.01
N VAL A 17 -17.78 4.44 -4.44
CA VAL A 17 -18.80 3.77 -3.63
C VAL A 17 -19.43 2.63 -4.42
N PHE A 18 -19.42 1.42 -3.85
CA PHE A 18 -20.01 0.23 -4.45
C PHE A 18 -20.27 -0.87 -3.41
N SER A 19 -21.11 -1.83 -3.77
CA SER A 19 -21.31 -3.07 -3.03
C SER A 19 -20.88 -4.24 -3.92
N PRO A 20 -19.87 -5.05 -3.54
CA PRO A 20 -19.46 -6.20 -4.33
C PRO A 20 -20.61 -7.19 -4.52
N GLN A 21 -20.67 -7.85 -5.69
CA GLN A 21 -21.72 -8.85 -5.97
C GLN A 21 -21.70 -10.02 -4.96
N GLU A 22 -20.53 -10.40 -4.48
CA GLU A 22 -20.33 -11.48 -3.50
C GLU A 22 -20.72 -11.07 -2.06
N ALA A 23 -20.76 -9.76 -1.78
CA ALA A 23 -21.07 -9.21 -0.47
C ALA A 23 -21.95 -7.96 -0.60
N PRO A 24 -23.21 -8.11 -1.05
CA PRO A 24 -24.10 -6.98 -1.35
C PRO A 24 -24.40 -6.11 -0.12
N ASP A 25 -24.37 -6.70 1.08
CA ASP A 25 -24.57 -6.01 2.36
C ASP A 25 -23.37 -5.14 2.77
N LYS A 26 -22.21 -5.29 2.13
CA LYS A 26 -21.01 -4.52 2.44
C LYS A 26 -20.83 -3.38 1.45
N VAL A 27 -21.18 -2.18 1.91
CA VAL A 27 -20.92 -0.95 1.17
C VAL A 27 -19.47 -0.51 1.37
N ILE A 28 -18.73 -0.43 0.27
CA ILE A 28 -17.36 0.08 0.24
C ILE A 28 -17.41 1.56 -0.08
N LYS A 29 -16.63 2.33 0.67
CA LYS A 29 -16.40 3.75 0.43
C LYS A 29 -14.91 4.01 0.61
N ALA A 30 -14.21 4.25 -0.48
CA ALA A 30 -12.75 4.41 -0.44
C ALA A 30 -12.30 5.45 -1.48
N PRO A 31 -11.20 6.17 -1.23
CA PRO A 31 -10.56 6.95 -2.28
C PRO A 31 -9.93 6.01 -3.31
N LEU A 32 -9.96 6.43 -4.58
CA LEU A 32 -9.33 5.72 -5.68
C LEU A 32 -7.82 5.93 -5.69
N PHE A 33 -7.39 7.17 -5.55
CA PHE A 33 -6.00 7.59 -5.47
C PHE A 33 -5.71 8.30 -4.15
N ILE A 34 -4.45 8.28 -3.76
CA ILE A 34 -3.93 8.94 -2.58
C ILE A 34 -2.80 9.87 -3.02
N TRP A 35 -3.00 11.18 -2.84
CA TRP A 35 -1.95 12.17 -2.97
C TRP A 35 -1.28 12.33 -1.61
N HIS A 36 -0.02 11.94 -1.49
CA HIS A 36 0.75 12.20 -0.27
C HIS A 36 1.07 13.69 -0.16
N LEU A 37 1.07 14.20 1.08
CA LEU A 37 1.22 15.62 1.40
C LEU A 37 1.95 15.81 2.73
N THR A 38 2.73 16.89 2.82
CA THR A 38 3.26 17.35 4.10
C THR A 38 2.25 18.23 4.83
N ILE A 39 2.12 18.05 6.14
CA ILE A 39 1.43 19.00 7.02
C ILE A 39 2.35 19.43 8.16
N GLU A 40 2.64 20.74 8.24
CA GLU A 40 3.54 21.31 9.24
C GLU A 40 2.88 22.44 10.01
N LYS A 41 3.20 22.57 11.29
CA LYS A 41 2.77 23.71 12.09
C LYS A 41 3.68 24.91 11.79
N VAL A 42 3.10 26.04 11.42
CA VAL A 42 3.86 27.27 11.21
C VAL A 42 4.27 27.85 12.56
N LEU A 43 5.55 27.74 12.91
CA LEU A 43 6.08 28.13 14.22
C LEU A 43 5.87 29.61 14.57
N ASN A 44 5.82 30.46 13.54
CA ASN A 44 5.74 31.92 13.69
C ASN A 44 4.31 32.47 13.69
N LYS A 45 3.28 31.61 13.63
CA LYS A 45 1.87 32.00 13.64
C LYS A 45 1.05 31.10 14.57
N THR A 46 0.17 31.69 15.36
CA THR A 46 -0.72 30.91 16.24
C THR A 46 -1.71 30.09 15.41
N ASN A 47 -1.90 28.82 15.79
CA ASN A 47 -2.87 27.88 15.19
C ASN A 47 -2.88 27.79 13.66
N THR A 48 -1.73 28.02 13.02
CA THR A 48 -1.61 27.97 11.57
C THR A 48 -0.86 26.70 11.16
N TRP A 49 -1.45 25.95 10.24
CA TRP A 49 -0.83 24.77 9.62
C TRP A 49 -0.61 25.05 8.14
N LYS A 50 0.50 24.56 7.61
CA LYS A 50 0.83 24.61 6.19
C LYS A 50 0.72 23.20 5.64
N ILE A 51 -0.12 23.04 4.62
CA ILE A 51 -0.15 21.82 3.81
C ILE A 51 0.62 22.14 2.52
N SER A 52 1.55 21.26 2.15
CA SER A 52 2.35 21.43 0.93
C SER A 52 2.53 20.12 0.18
N ARG A 53 2.80 20.26 -1.12
CA ARG A 53 3.15 19.19 -2.03
C ARG A 53 4.35 19.63 -2.85
N THR A 54 5.30 18.73 -3.05
CA THR A 54 6.46 18.88 -3.94
C THR A 54 6.41 17.79 -5.01
N LYS A 55 7.35 17.81 -5.97
CA LYS A 55 7.47 16.73 -6.97
C LYS A 55 7.88 15.39 -6.36
N ASP A 56 8.50 15.42 -5.19
CA ASP A 56 8.91 14.22 -4.45
C ASP A 56 7.72 13.51 -3.78
N HIS A 57 6.53 14.13 -3.80
CA HIS A 57 5.33 13.53 -3.23
C HIS A 57 4.67 12.61 -4.25
N GLU A 58 4.69 11.33 -3.95
CA GLU A 58 4.07 10.30 -4.77
C GLU A 58 2.53 10.47 -4.84
N ILE A 59 1.97 9.98 -5.94
CA ILE A 59 0.55 9.69 -6.09
C ILE A 59 0.46 8.19 -6.24
N GLU A 60 -0.32 7.54 -5.41
CA GLU A 60 -0.51 6.10 -5.49
C GLU A 60 -1.97 5.75 -5.72
N PHE A 61 -2.19 4.61 -6.38
CA PHE A 61 -3.48 3.96 -6.29
C PHE A 61 -3.70 3.45 -4.87
N ASN A 62 -4.95 3.46 -4.40
CA ASN A 62 -5.27 2.90 -3.10
C ASN A 62 -5.05 1.37 -3.10
N ASN A 63 -3.85 0.96 -2.69
CA ASN A 63 -3.43 -0.45 -2.67
C ASN A 63 -4.29 -1.32 -1.74
N LEU A 64 -4.85 -0.72 -0.67
CA LEU A 64 -5.78 -1.44 0.21
C LEU A 64 -7.10 -1.75 -0.52
N LEU A 65 -7.62 -0.78 -1.28
CA LEU A 65 -8.78 -1.00 -2.15
C LEU A 65 -8.49 -2.07 -3.21
N ARG A 66 -7.31 -2.02 -3.83
CA ARG A 66 -6.85 -3.02 -4.81
C ARG A 66 -6.85 -4.43 -4.23
N SER A 67 -6.19 -4.61 -3.08
CA SER A 67 -6.06 -5.91 -2.42
C SER A 67 -7.42 -6.45 -1.99
N TYR A 68 -8.28 -5.58 -1.43
CA TYR A 68 -9.63 -5.96 -1.04
C TYR A 68 -10.48 -6.45 -2.22
N ILE A 69 -10.43 -5.77 -3.37
CA ILE A 69 -11.17 -6.22 -4.55
C ILE A 69 -10.58 -7.51 -5.11
N GLY A 70 -9.25 -7.63 -5.15
CA GLY A 70 -8.57 -8.84 -5.63
C GLY A 70 -8.92 -10.10 -4.83
N GLN A 71 -9.15 -9.96 -3.52
CA GLN A 71 -9.58 -11.07 -2.66
C GLN A 71 -11.01 -11.54 -2.94
N LEU A 72 -11.89 -10.62 -3.37
CA LEU A 72 -13.29 -10.93 -3.62
C LEU A 72 -13.45 -11.56 -5.01
N SER A 73 -13.17 -10.78 -6.05
CA SER A 73 -13.65 -11.08 -7.39
C SER A 73 -12.75 -12.00 -8.22
N ASN A 74 -11.66 -12.53 -7.63
CA ASN A 74 -10.53 -13.17 -8.32
C ASN A 74 -10.03 -12.37 -9.54
N THR A 75 -10.41 -11.09 -9.60
CA THR A 75 -10.07 -10.17 -10.67
C THR A 75 -8.84 -9.44 -10.18
N LYS A 76 -7.69 -9.74 -10.79
CA LYS A 76 -6.54 -8.88 -10.62
C LYS A 76 -6.89 -7.55 -11.27
N ILE A 77 -7.26 -6.56 -10.45
CA ILE A 77 -7.21 -5.18 -10.89
C ILE A 77 -5.73 -4.93 -11.18
N GLU A 78 -5.37 -4.89 -12.46
CA GLU A 78 -4.11 -4.31 -12.89
C GLU A 78 -4.08 -2.90 -12.30
N GLY A 79 -3.24 -2.73 -11.29
CA GLY A 79 -2.87 -1.40 -10.84
C GLY A 79 -2.03 -0.77 -11.94
N PHE A 80 -1.94 0.55 -11.92
CA PHE A 80 -1.03 1.28 -12.79
C PHE A 80 0.39 0.73 -12.58
N SER A 81 1.21 0.73 -13.64
CA SER A 81 2.64 0.57 -13.43
C SER A 81 3.07 1.73 -12.54
N GLU A 82 3.90 1.46 -11.53
CA GLU A 82 4.51 2.53 -10.72
C GLU A 82 5.17 3.58 -11.64
N GLU A 83 5.63 3.14 -12.82
CA GLU A 83 6.13 3.91 -13.96
C GLU A 83 5.21 5.04 -14.48
N GLU A 84 3.88 4.85 -14.51
CA GLU A 84 2.92 5.87 -14.97
C GLU A 84 2.69 6.98 -13.92
N LEU A 85 3.11 6.79 -12.67
CA LEU A 85 2.88 7.73 -11.56
C LEU A 85 4.20 8.31 -10.98
N ILE A 86 5.36 7.97 -11.57
CA ILE A 86 6.71 8.36 -11.07
C ILE A 86 6.92 9.88 -11.11
N ASP A 87 6.30 10.59 -12.06
CA ASP A 87 6.52 12.04 -12.19
C ASP A 87 5.82 12.86 -11.08
N GLY A 88 5.03 12.20 -10.22
CA GLY A 88 4.30 12.83 -9.13
C GLY A 88 3.16 13.74 -9.63
N VAL A 89 2.75 13.59 -10.89
CA VAL A 89 1.67 14.34 -11.51
C VAL A 89 0.62 13.35 -12.00
N LEU A 90 -0.65 13.69 -11.80
CA LEU A 90 -1.76 12.97 -12.42
C LEU A 90 -2.57 14.03 -13.16
N ASP A 91 -2.51 13.99 -14.48
CA ASP A 91 -3.26 14.92 -15.30
C ASP A 91 -4.76 14.55 -15.35
N LEU A 92 -5.58 15.47 -15.88
CA LEU A 92 -7.01 15.23 -15.96
C LEU A 92 -7.36 14.04 -16.86
N ASP A 93 -6.66 13.88 -17.99
CA ASP A 93 -6.97 12.80 -18.93
C ASP A 93 -6.59 11.43 -18.35
N GLU A 94 -5.45 11.36 -17.66
CA GLU A 94 -4.98 10.20 -16.89
C GLU A 94 -5.96 9.86 -15.78
N LEU A 95 -6.34 10.83 -14.95
CA LEU A 95 -7.33 10.64 -13.89
C LEU A 95 -8.64 10.06 -14.44
N LEU A 96 -9.20 10.66 -15.49
CA LEU A 96 -10.45 10.23 -16.11
C LEU A 96 -10.31 8.85 -16.75
N THR A 97 -9.23 8.62 -17.49
CA THR A 97 -8.96 7.34 -18.15
C THR A 97 -8.82 6.23 -17.11
N ASN A 98 -8.16 6.50 -15.99
CA ASN A 98 -7.94 5.56 -14.92
C ASN A 98 -9.22 5.28 -14.11
N ALA A 99 -10.05 6.29 -13.88
CA ALA A 99 -11.39 6.12 -13.33
C ALA A 99 -12.25 5.19 -14.21
N VAL A 100 -12.21 5.37 -15.55
CA VAL A 100 -12.92 4.50 -16.50
C VAL A 100 -12.36 3.07 -16.48
N LYS A 101 -11.03 2.90 -16.48
CA LYS A 101 -10.38 1.59 -16.35
C LYS A 101 -10.85 0.85 -15.09
N PHE A 102 -10.94 1.56 -13.96
CA PHE A 102 -11.39 0.98 -12.70
C PHE A 102 -12.85 0.47 -12.78
N VAL A 103 -13.79 1.29 -13.26
CA VAL A 103 -15.21 0.91 -13.34
C VAL A 103 -15.45 -0.21 -14.35
N LYS A 104 -14.64 -0.29 -15.42
CA LYS A 104 -14.70 -1.37 -16.41
C LYS A 104 -14.49 -2.77 -15.82
N ASN A 105 -13.77 -2.88 -14.70
CA ASN A 105 -13.61 -4.16 -14.01
C ASN A 105 -14.94 -4.71 -13.45
N PHE A 106 -15.97 -3.86 -13.36
CA PHE A 106 -17.28 -4.19 -12.82
C PHE A 106 -18.40 -4.08 -13.87
N ASP A 107 -18.25 -3.23 -14.88
CA ASP A 107 -19.21 -3.04 -15.97
C ASP A 107 -18.53 -3.20 -17.34
N ARG A 108 -19.09 -4.06 -18.20
CA ARG A 108 -18.55 -4.35 -19.54
C ARG A 108 -19.05 -3.40 -20.64
N THR A 109 -19.81 -2.36 -20.30
CA THR A 109 -20.29 -1.35 -21.26
C THR A 109 -19.18 -0.42 -21.81
N GLU A 110 -19.45 0.22 -22.95
CA GLU A 110 -18.46 0.96 -23.76
C GLU A 110 -17.80 2.16 -23.04
N GLN A 111 -16.47 2.27 -23.16
CA GLN A 111 -15.61 3.25 -22.46
C GLN A 111 -15.90 4.73 -22.78
N VAL A 112 -16.36 5.02 -24.00
CA VAL A 112 -16.49 6.41 -24.50
C VAL A 112 -17.57 7.18 -23.74
N GLN A 113 -18.64 6.51 -23.32
CA GLN A 113 -19.73 7.14 -22.59
C GLN A 113 -19.26 7.57 -21.19
N PHE A 114 -18.53 6.72 -20.47
CA PHE A 114 -18.04 7.04 -19.12
C PHE A 114 -17.02 8.19 -19.11
N LYS A 115 -16.10 8.26 -20.08
CA LYS A 115 -15.10 9.34 -20.11
C LYS A 115 -15.75 10.73 -20.26
N ASN A 116 -16.74 10.85 -21.15
CA ASN A 116 -17.48 12.11 -21.34
C ASN A 116 -18.34 12.47 -20.12
N LEU A 117 -18.99 11.49 -19.50
CA LEU A 117 -19.76 11.68 -18.27
C LEU A 117 -18.86 12.19 -17.14
N TYR A 118 -17.72 11.54 -16.92
CA TYR A 118 -16.77 11.90 -15.88
C TYR A 118 -16.14 13.27 -16.11
N LYS A 119 -15.84 13.62 -17.35
CA LYS A 119 -15.38 14.98 -17.68
C LYS A 119 -16.43 16.03 -17.30
N ALA A 120 -17.68 15.83 -17.68
CA ALA A 120 -18.77 16.74 -17.35
C ALA A 120 -19.02 16.84 -15.84
N GLU A 121 -18.88 15.74 -15.09
CA GLU A 121 -18.99 15.77 -13.63
C GLU A 121 -17.79 16.45 -12.97
N PHE A 122 -16.57 16.24 -13.47
CA PHE A 122 -15.36 16.90 -12.97
C PHE A 122 -15.42 18.42 -13.17
N GLU A 123 -15.94 18.88 -14.31
CA GLU A 123 -16.13 20.31 -14.63
C GLU A 123 -17.09 21.02 -13.65
N LYS A 124 -17.98 20.28 -12.95
CA LYS A 124 -18.82 20.84 -11.87
C LYS A 124 -18.03 21.16 -10.59
N GLY A 125 -16.78 20.72 -10.50
CA GLY A 125 -15.89 20.95 -9.37
C GLY A 125 -16.03 19.92 -8.24
N ILE A 126 -15.44 20.24 -7.09
CA ILE A 126 -15.42 19.34 -5.93
C ILE A 126 -16.82 19.22 -5.33
N VAL A 127 -17.35 18.00 -5.31
CA VAL A 127 -18.67 17.69 -4.76
C VAL A 127 -18.54 17.20 -3.31
N PRO A 128 -19.41 17.66 -2.38
CA PRO A 128 -19.42 17.12 -1.03
C PRO A 128 -19.74 15.62 -1.04
N ILE A 129 -18.96 14.86 -0.26
CA ILE A 129 -19.14 13.42 -0.16
C ILE A 129 -20.51 13.13 0.47
N PRO A 130 -21.33 12.24 -0.12
CA PRO A 130 -22.67 11.97 0.40
C PRO A 130 -22.68 11.41 1.83
N SER A 131 -23.83 11.56 2.48
CA SER A 131 -24.10 10.95 3.78
C SER A 131 -24.11 9.42 3.68
N LYS A 132 -23.88 8.75 4.82
CA LYS A 132 -23.87 7.28 4.90
C LYS A 132 -25.07 6.63 4.21
N LYS A 133 -26.28 7.12 4.49
CA LYS A 133 -27.52 6.61 3.91
C LYS A 133 -27.56 6.73 2.37
N LYS A 134 -27.13 7.86 1.82
CA LYS A 134 -27.07 8.05 0.36
C LYS A 134 -26.02 7.17 -0.30
N CYS A 135 -24.89 6.93 0.37
CA CYS A 135 -23.88 5.99 -0.11
C CYS A 135 -24.46 4.57 -0.15
N GLU A 136 -25.17 4.14 0.90
CA GLU A 136 -25.83 2.83 0.95
C GLU A 136 -26.90 2.68 -0.16
N GLU A 137 -27.69 3.71 -0.41
CA GLU A 137 -28.70 3.73 -1.50
C GLU A 137 -28.07 3.71 -2.90
N SER A 138 -26.88 4.31 -3.07
CA SER A 138 -26.17 4.39 -4.36
C SER A 138 -25.20 3.22 -4.59
N ALA A 139 -24.96 2.41 -3.56
CA ALA A 139 -24.04 1.29 -3.61
C ALA A 139 -24.69 0.14 -4.39
N THR A 140 -24.21 -0.05 -5.61
CA THR A 140 -24.61 -1.16 -6.49
C THR A 140 -23.38 -2.00 -6.82
N GLY A 141 -23.57 -3.08 -7.60
CA GLY A 141 -22.46 -3.87 -8.13
C GLY A 141 -21.49 -3.09 -9.01
N ILE A 142 -21.90 -1.91 -9.51
CA ILE A 142 -21.09 -1.04 -10.36
C ILE A 142 -20.60 0.15 -9.52
N PRO A 143 -19.28 0.47 -9.53
CA PRO A 143 -18.77 1.59 -8.78
C PRO A 143 -19.26 2.95 -9.25
N HIS A 144 -19.78 3.71 -8.29
CA HIS A 144 -20.13 5.11 -8.46
C HIS A 144 -18.97 5.98 -7.98
N ILE A 145 -18.58 6.97 -8.81
CA ILE A 145 -17.49 7.90 -8.51
C ILE A 145 -18.07 9.23 -8.02
N TYR A 146 -17.69 9.61 -6.81
CA TYR A 146 -17.92 10.94 -6.28
C TYR A 146 -16.64 11.75 -6.36
N TRP A 147 -16.68 12.87 -7.09
CA TRP A 147 -15.58 13.83 -7.25
C TRP A 147 -15.39 14.71 -5.99
N GLY A 148 -15.38 14.07 -4.83
CA GLY A 148 -15.01 14.62 -3.54
C GLY A 148 -13.78 13.89 -3.01
N GLY A 149 -13.12 14.45 -2.00
CA GLY A 149 -11.95 13.84 -1.40
C GLY A 149 -11.85 14.06 0.10
N VAL A 150 -10.98 13.29 0.75
CA VAL A 150 -10.80 13.28 2.21
C VAL A 150 -9.33 13.39 2.56
N PHE A 151 -9.00 14.38 3.38
CA PHE A 151 -7.71 14.42 4.07
C PHE A 151 -7.68 13.38 5.18
N GLY A 152 -6.62 12.60 5.23
CA GLY A 152 -6.53 11.49 6.15
C GLY A 152 -5.10 11.04 6.38
N ARG A 153 -4.98 10.00 7.20
CA ARG A 153 -3.71 9.30 7.40
C ARG A 153 -3.71 8.02 6.57
N TYR A 154 -2.95 8.03 5.50
CA TYR A 154 -2.74 6.90 4.60
C TYR A 154 -1.36 6.33 4.92
N HIS A 155 -1.34 5.23 5.67
CA HIS A 155 -0.08 4.53 5.93
C HIS A 155 0.18 3.58 4.76
N GLN A 156 1.34 3.68 4.13
CA GLN A 156 1.86 2.64 3.25
C GLN A 156 2.10 1.38 4.10
N ARG A 157 1.07 0.57 4.28
CA ARG A 157 1.24 -0.84 4.59
C ARG A 157 1.56 -1.48 3.26
N ASN A 158 2.85 -1.68 2.97
CA ASN A 158 3.34 -2.39 1.78
C ASN A 158 2.96 -3.90 1.85
N GLU A 159 1.68 -4.21 2.06
CA GLU A 159 1.10 -5.54 1.94
C GLU A 159 1.09 -5.97 0.47
N ALA A 160 0.97 -5.02 -0.48
CA ALA A 160 1.08 -5.27 -1.92
C ALA A 160 2.48 -5.79 -2.32
N ILE A 161 3.56 -5.13 -1.86
CA ILE A 161 4.94 -5.61 -2.07
C ILE A 161 5.11 -7.00 -1.43
N ARG A 162 4.60 -7.20 -0.20
CA ARG A 162 4.68 -8.52 0.46
C ARG A 162 3.94 -9.60 -0.31
N GLN A 163 2.77 -9.33 -0.87
CA GLN A 163 2.00 -10.29 -1.65
C GLN A 163 2.69 -10.61 -2.98
N GLU A 164 3.16 -9.59 -3.70
CA GLU A 164 3.81 -9.79 -4.99
C GLU A 164 5.17 -10.52 -4.86
N LEU A 165 5.98 -10.18 -3.84
CA LEU A 165 7.20 -10.92 -3.56
C LEU A 165 6.93 -12.34 -3.07
N ASN A 166 5.89 -12.57 -2.24
CA ASN A 166 5.52 -13.93 -1.84
C ASN A 166 5.04 -14.76 -3.03
N ASP A 167 4.30 -14.18 -3.98
CA ASP A 167 3.84 -14.84 -5.20
C ASP A 167 5.00 -15.14 -6.16
N GLN A 168 5.98 -14.23 -6.29
CA GLN A 168 7.17 -14.48 -7.12
C GLN A 168 8.12 -15.50 -6.47
N MET A 169 8.29 -15.47 -5.15
CA MET A 169 9.19 -16.37 -4.43
C MET A 169 8.63 -17.78 -4.27
N SER A 170 7.31 -17.95 -4.11
CA SER A 170 6.69 -19.28 -4.06
C SER A 170 6.95 -20.07 -5.34
N ASN A 171 6.84 -19.41 -6.50
CA ASN A 171 7.09 -20.00 -7.81
C ASN A 171 8.57 -20.38 -8.05
N VAL A 172 9.53 -19.71 -7.40
CA VAL A 172 10.96 -20.05 -7.51
C VAL A 172 11.35 -21.19 -6.55
N LEU A 173 10.70 -21.31 -5.40
CA LEU A 173 11.13 -22.20 -4.31
C LEU A 173 10.53 -23.61 -4.35
N ASP A 174 9.46 -23.85 -5.11
CA ASP A 174 9.01 -25.23 -5.42
C ASP A 174 10.10 -26.03 -6.19
N SER A 175 11.18 -25.36 -6.63
CA SER A 175 12.36 -25.96 -7.25
C SER A 175 13.57 -26.17 -6.31
N ALA A 176 13.52 -25.71 -5.05
CA ALA A 176 14.65 -25.79 -4.12
C ALA A 176 14.40 -26.80 -2.97
N ASN A 177 15.26 -27.82 -2.87
CA ASN A 177 15.15 -28.98 -1.97
C ASN A 177 14.80 -28.67 -0.50
N ASP A 178 13.88 -29.45 0.05
CA ASP A 178 13.32 -29.38 1.43
C ASP A 178 14.33 -29.59 2.57
N ASP A 179 15.54 -30.11 2.29
CA ASP A 179 16.51 -30.47 3.33
C ASP A 179 17.14 -29.26 4.03
N VAL A 180 17.20 -28.10 3.39
CA VAL A 180 17.75 -26.85 3.98
C VAL A 180 16.84 -26.29 5.10
N VAL A 181 15.55 -26.64 5.05
CA VAL A 181 14.48 -26.04 5.87
C VAL A 181 14.45 -26.60 7.29
N LYS A 182 14.74 -27.90 7.43
CA LYS A 182 14.77 -28.57 8.73
C LYS A 182 15.93 -28.08 9.60
N GLU A 183 17.03 -27.69 8.98
CA GLU A 183 18.23 -27.26 9.71
C GLU A 183 18.06 -25.86 10.34
N PHE A 184 17.22 -24.97 9.79
CA PHE A 184 17.09 -23.59 10.27
C PHE A 184 16.18 -23.42 11.50
N LYS A 185 15.25 -24.37 11.72
CA LYS A 185 14.24 -24.32 12.80
C LYS A 185 14.83 -24.51 14.21
N ASP A 186 15.96 -25.21 14.32
CA ASP A 186 16.60 -25.57 15.59
C ASP A 186 17.65 -24.55 16.08
N LEU A 187 17.85 -23.42 15.39
CA LEU A 187 19.12 -22.68 15.45
C LEU A 187 19.06 -21.19 15.81
N MET A 188 17.97 -20.68 16.36
CA MET A 188 17.92 -19.27 16.78
C MET A 188 17.42 -19.17 18.21
N HIS A 189 18.25 -18.69 19.15
CA HIS A 189 17.76 -18.22 20.44
C HIS A 189 17.55 -16.71 20.38
N ALA A 190 16.53 -16.20 21.09
CA ALA A 190 16.15 -14.78 21.08
C ALA A 190 17.15 -13.87 21.83
N GLU A 191 18.23 -14.46 22.37
CA GLU A 191 19.21 -13.82 23.24
C GLU A 191 20.54 -13.63 22.49
N THR A 192 20.54 -12.84 21.41
CA THR A 192 21.77 -12.41 20.74
C THR A 192 22.21 -11.06 21.33
N ALA A 193 23.47 -10.95 21.77
CA ALA A 193 24.01 -9.76 22.44
C ALA A 193 24.07 -8.49 21.55
N ALA A 194 23.84 -8.63 20.24
CA ALA A 194 23.95 -7.55 19.26
C ALA A 194 22.62 -6.85 18.92
N LEU A 195 21.47 -7.44 19.28
CA LEU A 195 20.15 -6.89 18.95
C LEU A 195 19.57 -6.20 20.20
N SER A 196 19.52 -4.88 20.19
CA SER A 196 19.13 -4.07 21.35
C SER A 196 17.66 -3.63 21.35
N ASP A 197 16.98 -3.72 20.19
CA ASP A 197 15.60 -3.26 20.01
C ASP A 197 14.58 -4.41 19.85
N PRO A 198 13.38 -4.34 20.48
CA PRO A 198 12.34 -5.35 20.36
C PRO A 198 11.92 -5.70 18.92
N SER A 199 11.97 -4.75 17.99
CA SER A 199 11.67 -4.97 16.57
C SER A 199 12.71 -5.86 15.87
N GLN A 200 13.97 -5.78 16.30
CA GLN A 200 15.08 -6.58 15.79
C GLN A 200 15.08 -8.00 16.38
N ILE A 201 14.61 -8.17 17.62
CA ILE A 201 14.38 -9.51 18.20
C ILE A 201 13.23 -10.22 17.46
N GLY A 202 12.19 -9.48 17.06
CA GLY A 202 11.07 -10.00 16.27
C GLY A 202 11.50 -10.60 14.93
N ILE A 203 12.56 -10.06 14.32
CA ILE A 203 13.17 -10.56 13.08
C ILE A 203 13.71 -11.99 13.24
N LEU A 204 14.41 -12.29 14.34
CA LEU A 204 14.93 -13.63 14.62
C LEU A 204 13.81 -14.64 14.85
N ASN A 205 12.78 -14.24 15.60
CA ASN A 205 11.61 -15.10 15.82
C ASN A 205 10.86 -15.39 14.52
N TYR A 206 10.76 -14.40 13.63
CA TYR A 206 10.17 -14.60 12.31
C TYR A 206 10.99 -15.59 11.46
N LEU A 207 12.32 -15.51 11.50
CA LEU A 207 13.21 -16.42 10.78
C LEU A 207 13.22 -17.87 11.30
N LYS A 208 12.70 -18.14 12.51
CA LYS A 208 12.49 -19.52 13.00
C LYS A 208 11.45 -20.26 12.18
N ASP A 209 10.38 -19.55 11.84
CA ASP A 209 9.20 -20.13 11.19
C ASP A 209 9.18 -19.85 9.68
N ASN A 210 9.99 -18.91 9.19
CA ASN A 210 9.98 -18.44 7.81
C ASN A 210 11.39 -18.51 7.18
N LYS A 211 11.45 -18.97 5.92
CA LYS A 211 12.72 -19.17 5.18
C LYS A 211 13.39 -17.87 4.73
N HIS A 212 12.63 -16.78 4.66
CA HIS A 212 13.08 -15.50 4.09
C HIS A 212 12.56 -14.34 4.92
N LEU A 213 13.32 -13.25 4.97
CA LEU A 213 12.93 -12.03 5.64
C LEU A 213 13.39 -10.83 4.83
N ILE A 214 12.48 -9.88 4.63
CA ILE A 214 12.78 -8.59 4.03
C ILE A 214 12.78 -7.54 5.14
N ILE A 215 13.93 -6.88 5.32
CA ILE A 215 14.08 -5.79 6.27
C ILE A 215 14.07 -4.47 5.50
N GLN A 216 13.02 -3.69 5.68
CA GLN A 216 12.88 -2.35 5.09
C GLN A 216 12.81 -1.30 6.20
N GLY A 217 13.40 -0.14 5.93
CA GLY A 217 13.36 1.01 6.81
C GLY A 217 14.08 2.21 6.18
N PRO A 218 13.85 3.44 6.66
CA PRO A 218 14.56 4.64 6.23
C PRO A 218 16.09 4.52 6.41
N PRO A 219 16.91 5.29 5.68
CA PRO A 219 18.35 5.36 5.96
C PRO A 219 18.59 5.72 7.44
N GLY A 220 19.49 4.98 8.10
CA GLY A 220 19.78 5.18 9.53
C GLY A 220 18.95 4.36 10.52
N THR A 221 17.95 3.56 10.10
CA THR A 221 17.11 2.78 11.03
C THR A 221 17.66 1.40 11.40
N GLY A 222 18.97 1.26 11.59
CA GLY A 222 19.58 0.02 12.12
C GLY A 222 19.45 -1.22 11.21
N LYS A 223 19.23 -1.05 9.90
CA LYS A 223 19.15 -2.18 8.95
C LYS A 223 20.44 -3.00 8.92
N SER A 224 21.58 -2.31 8.84
CA SER A 224 22.89 -2.96 8.87
C SER A 224 23.12 -3.68 10.20
N GLU A 225 22.71 -3.09 11.33
CA GLU A 225 22.79 -3.72 12.65
C GLU A 225 21.92 -4.98 12.75
N SER A 226 20.73 -4.95 12.15
CA SER A 226 19.84 -6.11 12.09
C SER A 226 20.44 -7.25 11.26
N ILE A 227 21.05 -6.93 10.11
CA ILE A 227 21.77 -7.90 9.27
C ILE A 227 22.98 -8.47 10.03
N THR A 228 23.75 -7.61 10.70
CA THR A 228 24.89 -8.03 11.54
C THR A 228 24.44 -8.96 12.66
N GLY A 229 23.33 -8.67 13.34
CA GLY A 229 22.78 -9.55 14.37
C GLY A 229 22.37 -10.93 13.83
N ILE A 230 21.75 -11.00 12.66
CA ILE A 230 21.42 -12.28 11.99
C ILE A 230 22.69 -13.06 11.65
N ILE A 231 23.71 -12.40 11.10
CA ILE A 231 24.98 -13.04 10.72
C ILE A 231 25.70 -13.57 11.97
N ILE A 232 25.79 -12.77 13.04
CA ILE A 232 26.41 -13.18 14.31
C ILE A 232 25.70 -14.41 14.86
N ASN A 233 24.37 -14.38 14.92
CA ASN A 233 23.58 -15.51 15.42
C ASN A 233 23.81 -16.79 14.59
N ALA A 234 23.86 -16.67 13.26
CA ALA A 234 24.17 -17.80 12.38
C ALA A 234 25.59 -18.34 12.59
N LEU A 235 26.58 -17.47 12.82
CA LEU A 235 27.96 -17.85 13.11
C LEU A 235 28.12 -18.51 14.48
N GLU A 236 27.42 -18.03 15.52
CA GLU A 236 27.39 -18.65 16.86
C GLU A 236 26.91 -20.10 16.79
N HIS A 237 26.00 -20.40 15.86
CA HIS A 237 25.50 -21.75 15.60
C HIS A 237 26.33 -22.52 14.57
N GLY A 238 27.54 -22.04 14.23
CA GLY A 238 28.50 -22.74 13.38
C GLY A 238 28.13 -22.78 11.89
N LYS A 239 27.23 -21.90 11.43
CA LYS A 239 26.82 -21.84 10.02
C LYS A 239 27.76 -20.99 9.17
N LYS A 240 27.67 -21.19 7.86
CA LYS A 240 28.40 -20.41 6.86
C LYS A 240 27.45 -19.37 6.27
N CYS A 241 27.87 -18.10 6.31
CA CYS A 241 27.08 -16.98 5.78
C CYS A 241 27.72 -16.49 4.48
N LEU A 242 26.90 -16.32 3.43
CA LEU A 242 27.30 -15.62 2.20
C LEU A 242 26.65 -14.24 2.22
N VAL A 243 27.47 -13.19 2.15
CA VAL A 243 27.01 -11.80 2.04
C VAL A 243 27.33 -11.32 0.63
N VAL A 244 26.31 -10.81 -0.05
CA VAL A 244 26.45 -10.20 -1.39
C VAL A 244 26.07 -8.74 -1.23
N CYS A 245 26.99 -7.84 -1.59
CA CYS A 245 26.84 -6.39 -1.48
C CYS A 245 26.68 -5.77 -2.86
#